data_AF-A0ABD3JH57-F1
#
_entry.id   AF-A0ABD3JH57-F1
#
_cell.length_a   1.000
_cell.length_b   1.000
_cell.length_c   1.000
_cell.angle_alpha   90.00
_cell.angle_beta   90.00
_cell.angle_gamma   90.00
#
_symmetry.space_group_name_H-M   'P 1'
#
loop_
_entity.id
_entity.type
_entity.pdbx_description
1 polymer ?
#
loop_
_entity_poly.entity_id
_entity_poly.type
_entity_poly.pdbx_seq_one_letter_code
_entity_poly.pdbx_strand_id
1 'polypeptide(L)'
;MTLLSHLEQGTPYKPNYDYYTTSLYQEAVAYGHATCNPTLSYDDCSMCLNYAHGHVLNECYLSIGARLDLQDCKVRYEQYSFTD
;
A
#
# COMPACT_ATOMS: atom_id res chain seq x y z
N MET A 1 11.16 9.06 1.43
CA MET A 1 10.22 7.95 1.70
C MET A 1 9.08 8.07 0.69
N THR A 2 8.81 7.03 -0.10
CA THR A 2 7.76 7.02 -1.15
C THR A 2 6.39 6.67 -0.56
N LEU A 3 5.32 6.84 -1.33
CA LEU A 3 3.96 6.44 -0.93
C LEU A 3 3.90 4.95 -0.56
N LEU A 4 4.43 4.08 -1.42
CA LEU A 4 4.45 2.62 -1.20
C LEU A 4 5.21 2.24 0.07
N SER A 5 6.37 2.86 0.34
CA SER A 5 7.10 2.62 1.59
C SER A 5 6.35 3.10 2.84
N HIS A 6 5.53 4.16 2.73
CA HIS A 6 4.68 4.61 3.83
C HIS A 6 3.56 3.61 4.11
N LEU A 7 2.92 3.08 3.05
CA LEU A 7 1.89 2.06 3.20
C LEU A 7 2.46 0.80 3.86
N GLU A 8 3.58 0.28 3.34
CA GLU A 8 4.26 -0.90 3.87
C GLU A 8 4.59 -0.77 5.37
N GLN A 9 5.19 0.35 5.77
CA GLN A 9 5.62 0.56 7.16
C GLN A 9 4.47 0.98 8.09
N GLY A 10 3.42 1.60 7.54
CA GLY A 10 2.34 2.19 8.32
C GLY A 10 1.19 1.24 8.61
N THR A 11 0.81 0.40 7.64
CA THR A 11 -0.37 -0.48 7.73
C THR A 11 -0.33 -1.44 8.93
N PRO A 12 0.79 -2.11 9.26
CA PRO A 12 0.85 -3.01 10.42
C PRO A 12 0.58 -2.32 11.77
N TYR A 13 0.67 -0.99 11.85
CA TYR A 13 0.37 -0.22 13.07
C TYR A 13 -1.04 0.39 13.09
N LYS A 14 -1.85 0.19 12.04
CA LYS A 14 -3.21 0.75 11.98
C LYS A 14 -4.25 -0.23 12.52
N PRO A 15 -5.35 0.30 13.11
CA PRO A 15 -6.49 -0.53 13.48
C PRO A 15 -6.96 -1.37 12.29
N ASN A 16 -7.22 -2.65 12.53
CA ASN A 16 -7.65 -3.63 11.53
C ASN A 16 -6.73 -3.77 10.32
N TYR A 17 -5.48 -3.30 10.43
CA TYR A 17 -4.56 -3.20 9.30
C TYR A 17 -5.15 -2.49 8.09
N ASP A 18 -5.92 -1.42 8.31
CA ASP A 18 -6.52 -0.61 7.26
C ASP A 18 -5.89 0.78 7.24
N TYR A 19 -5.15 1.11 6.19
CA TYR A 19 -4.38 2.34 6.13
C TYR A 19 -4.49 3.07 4.79
N TYR A 20 -5.00 4.30 4.86
CA TYR A 20 -4.97 5.28 3.78
C TYR A 20 -3.90 6.35 4.04
N THR A 21 -3.20 6.76 2.99
CA THR A 21 -2.26 7.88 3.06
C THR A 21 -2.10 8.53 1.69
N THR A 22 -1.47 9.70 1.66
CA THR A 22 -1.17 10.43 0.43
C THR A 22 0.31 10.73 0.33
N SER A 23 0.79 10.93 -0.90
CA SER A 23 2.17 11.35 -1.11
C SER A 23 2.37 12.81 -0.67
N LEU A 24 3.60 13.17 -0.32
CA LEU A 24 3.96 14.52 0.12
C LEU A 24 4.00 15.55 -1.03
N TYR A 25 3.87 15.12 -2.29
CA TYR A 25 3.99 15.99 -3.46
C TYR A 25 2.65 16.66 -3.78
N GLN A 26 2.55 17.97 -3.54
CA GLN A 26 1.29 18.72 -3.67
C GLN A 26 0.82 18.89 -5.13
N GLU A 27 1.74 18.98 -6.09
CA GLU A 27 1.40 19.17 -7.51
C GLU A 27 1.04 17.85 -8.22
N ALA A 28 1.44 16.72 -7.63
CA ALA A 28 1.23 15.38 -8.18
C ALA A 28 0.92 14.41 -7.02
N VAL A 29 -0.22 14.64 -6.36
CA VAL A 29 -0.64 13.84 -5.22
C VAL A 29 -1.01 12.45 -5.68
N ALA A 30 -0.31 11.45 -5.16
CA ALA A 30 -0.73 10.06 -5.22
C ALA A 30 -1.49 9.68 -3.95
N TYR A 31 -2.61 8.98 -4.11
CA TYR A 31 -3.44 8.44 -3.04
C TYR A 31 -3.12 6.97 -2.90
N GLY A 32 -3.00 6.49 -1.67
CA GLY A 32 -2.58 5.13 -1.38
C GLY A 32 -3.45 4.48 -0.32
N HIS A 33 -3.68 3.18 -0.49
CA HIS A 33 -4.36 2.33 0.47
C HIS A 33 -3.65 0.98 0.56
N ALA A 34 -3.51 0.46 1.76
CA ALA A 34 -3.03 -0.89 1.97
C ALA A 34 -3.78 -1.56 3.11
N THR A 35 -4.10 -2.84 2.90
CA THR A 35 -4.75 -3.68 3.91
C THR A 35 -4.00 -4.97 4.14
N CYS A 36 -4.14 -5.55 5.33
CA CYS A 36 -3.77 -6.93 5.62
C CYS A 36 -4.96 -7.69 6.20
N ASN A 37 -4.90 -9.02 6.15
CA ASN A 37 -5.83 -9.87 6.89
C ASN A 37 -5.70 -9.60 8.41
N PRO A 38 -6.80 -9.24 9.12
CA PRO A 38 -6.75 -8.88 10.54
C PRO A 38 -6.27 -9.99 11.47
N THR A 39 -6.21 -11.24 11.02
CA THR A 39 -5.73 -12.38 11.83
C THR A 39 -4.21 -12.53 11.81
N LEU A 40 -3.50 -11.78 10.97
CA LEU A 40 -2.05 -11.87 10.85
C LEU A 40 -1.34 -11.24 12.05
N SER A 41 -0.09 -11.66 12.26
CA SER A 41 0.80 -10.92 13.14
C SER A 41 1.28 -9.62 12.46
N TYR A 42 1.86 -8.73 13.26
CA TYR A 42 2.53 -7.53 12.75
C TYR A 42 3.58 -7.87 11.68
N ASP A 43 4.43 -8.88 11.97
CA ASP A 43 5.53 -9.27 11.09
C ASP A 43 5.02 -9.89 9.79
N ASP A 44 3.96 -10.71 9.85
CA ASP A 44 3.37 -11.33 8.65
C ASP A 44 2.72 -10.28 7.74
N CYS A 45 2.02 -9.29 8.31
CA CYS A 45 1.49 -8.16 7.54
C CYS A 45 2.62 -7.36 6.89
N SER A 46 3.70 -7.07 7.63
CA SER A 46 4.86 -6.36 7.09
C SER A 46 5.54 -7.15 5.96
N MET A 47 5.72 -8.46 6.11
CA MET A 47 6.30 -9.32 5.07
C MET A 47 5.42 -9.35 3.81
N CYS A 48 4.10 -9.47 3.96
CA CYS A 48 3.17 -9.47 2.82
C CYS A 48 3.24 -8.15 2.05
N LEU A 49 3.22 -7.01 2.76
CA LEU A 49 3.28 -5.69 2.13
C LEU A 49 4.64 -5.40 1.50
N ASN A 50 5.74 -5.91 2.08
CA ASN A 50 7.07 -5.82 1.48
C ASN A 50 7.11 -6.55 0.12
N TYR A 51 6.55 -7.76 0.07
CA TYR A 51 6.41 -8.51 -1.18
C TYR A 51 5.53 -7.75 -2.19
N ALA A 52 4.38 -7.25 -1.75
CA ALA A 52 3.46 -6.49 -2.60
C ALA A 52 4.12 -5.22 -3.17
N HIS A 53 4.86 -4.49 -2.35
CA HIS A 53 5.64 -3.32 -2.77
C HIS A 53 6.65 -3.67 -3.86
N GLY A 54 7.47 -4.70 -3.66
CA GLY A 54 8.45 -5.15 -4.65
C GLY A 54 7.80 -5.59 -5.97
N HIS A 55 6.69 -6.32 -5.90
CA HIS A 55 5.96 -6.78 -7.07
C HIS A 55 5.34 -5.63 -7.87
N VAL A 56 4.75 -4.65 -7.18
CA VAL A 56 4.19 -3.44 -7.82
C VAL A 56 5.29 -2.64 -8.52
N LEU A 57 6.47 -2.48 -7.90
CA LEU A 57 7.58 -1.76 -8.53
C LEU A 57 8.12 -2.46 -9.78
N ASN A 58 8.09 -3.79 -9.81
CA ASN A 58 8.57 -4.58 -10.95
C ASN A 58 7.56 -4.63 -12.10
N GLU A 59 6.30 -4.97 -11.82
CA GLU A 59 5.28 -5.22 -12.84
C GLU A 59 4.58 -3.94 -13.32
N CYS A 60 4.47 -2.93 -12.44
CA CYS A 60 3.77 -1.67 -12.72
C CYS A 60 4.74 -0.49 -12.83
N TYR A 61 5.97 -0.74 -13.29
CA TYR A 61 6.99 0.29 -13.43
C TYR A 61 6.47 1.51 -14.22
N LEU A 62 6.67 2.72 -13.67
CA LEU A 62 6.20 4.01 -14.21
C LEU A 62 4.67 4.14 -14.39
N SER A 63 3.88 3.22 -13.83
CA SER A 63 2.42 3.32 -13.89
C SER A 63 1.90 4.41 -12.95
N ILE A 64 0.94 5.20 -13.45
CA ILE A 64 0.27 6.28 -12.70
C ILE A 64 -0.54 5.74 -11.51
N GLY A 65 -1.06 4.52 -11.64
CA GLY A 65 -1.77 3.79 -10.60
C GLY A 65 -1.49 2.30 -10.72
N ALA A 66 -1.59 1.58 -9.62
CA ALA A 66 -1.49 0.14 -9.58
C ALA A 66 -2.35 -0.44 -8.45
N ARG A 67 -2.79 -1.68 -8.63
CA ARG A 67 -3.49 -2.47 -7.63
C ARG A 67 -2.93 -3.88 -7.63
N LEU A 68 -2.59 -4.38 -6.45
CA LEU A 68 -2.21 -5.76 -6.24
C LEU A 68 -3.02 -6.32 -5.07
N ASP A 69 -3.83 -7.33 -5.36
CA ASP A 69 -4.57 -8.09 -4.36
C ASP A 69 -3.90 -9.45 -4.18
N LEU A 70 -3.32 -9.69 -3.00
CA LEU A 70 -2.81 -10.99 -2.58
C LEU A 70 -3.81 -11.65 -1.62
N GLN A 71 -3.52 -12.90 -1.25
CA GLN A 71 -4.36 -13.64 -0.30
C GLN A 71 -4.50 -12.90 1.05
N ASP A 72 -3.41 -12.30 1.51
CA ASP A 72 -3.26 -11.81 2.90
C ASP A 72 -3.05 -10.31 3.00
N CYS A 73 -2.79 -9.62 1.89
CA CYS A 73 -2.68 -8.17 1.86
C CYS A 73 -3.03 -7.60 0.50
N LYS A 74 -3.36 -6.31 0.48
CA LYS A 74 -3.67 -5.56 -0.74
C LYS A 74 -2.93 -4.24 -0.70
N VAL A 75 -2.48 -3.78 -1.86
CA VAL A 75 -1.92 -2.43 -2.05
C VAL A 75 -2.55 -1.81 -3.27
N ARG A 76 -2.98 -0.56 -3.14
CA ARG A 76 -3.46 0.25 -4.27
C ARG A 76 -2.93 1.66 -4.17
N TYR A 77 -2.50 2.21 -5.29
CA TYR A 77 -2.28 3.65 -5.43
C TYR A 77 -2.84 4.19 -6.74
N GLU A 78 -3.25 5.45 -6.72
CA GLU A 78 -3.88 6.15 -7.84
C GLU A 78 -3.53 7.64 -7.82
N GLN A 79 -3.69 8.33 -8.96
CA GLN A 79 -3.58 9.80 -9.04
C GLN A 79 -4.87 10.55 -8.65
N TYR A 80 -5.88 9.82 -8.15
CA TYR A 80 -7.16 10.36 -7.70
C TYR A 80 -7.55 9.74 -6.36
N SER A 81 -8.33 10.47 -5.56
CA SER A 81 -8.86 9.95 -4.30
C SER A 81 -9.82 8.79 -4.55
N PHE A 82 -9.70 7.72 -3.75
CA PHE A 82 -10.57 6.55 -3.84
C PHE A 82 -10.90 5.99 -2.44
N THR A 83 -11.84 5.05 -2.41
CA THR A 83 -12.14 4.19 -1.26
C THR A 83 -12.27 2.76 -1.80
N ASP A 84 -11.69 1.80 -1.08
CA ASP A 84 -11.77 0.36 -1.36
C ASP A 84 -12.68 -0.35 -0.35
#